data_AF-A0A534B2G0-F1
#
_entry.id   AF-A0A534B2G0-F1
#
_cell.length_a   1.000
_cell.length_b   1.000
_cell.length_c   1.000
_cell.angle_alpha   90.00
_cell.angle_beta   90.00
_cell.angle_gamma   90.00
#
_symmetry.space_group_name_H-M   'P 1'
#
loop_
_entity.id
_entity.type
_entity.pdbx_description
1 polymer ?
#
loop_
_entity_poly.entity_id
_entity_poly.type
_entity_poly.pdbx_seq_one_letter_code
_entity_poly.pdbx_strand_id
1 'polypeptide(L)'
;MNSNYKVSSAVVAILSAHAGAAAYAAAAAEQAGASAGVEEIVVTAQRRAESIQNVPITIQALTGEALTQLNVATFEDSIKFLPNVTITGAGPGEDNIIMRGLATANSGTQAAGIVGSFPNVAVYLDEQSGQLPGRNLDIYAADLERIEILEGPQGTLFGAGAQAGVVRYITNKPQLNVTEGNVSAAHSGTAHGDPGSSIEGMLNLPLIQDTLAVRAVIYNDSRGGYINNISATFARTPTDKGIVDYFGGVVPPNSGPINNNAVAANAFNPVTYKGYRLSALYQISGDWDARLTQAYQKLDSQGVFWQEEYDGTGKTLPDLSVATFNPTFDRDSFESTQLTIDGRIGRLKLVYSGSYLERKVDEQQDLTNYSRGVYAGYYQCNYPGYP
;
A
#
# COMPACT_ATOMS: atom_id res chain seq x y z
N MET A 1 36.64 24.72 15.91
CA MET A 1 35.71 23.93 15.06
C MET A 1 36.56 23.07 14.14
N ASN A 2 36.68 21.78 14.41
CA ASN A 2 37.46 20.86 13.58
C ASN A 2 36.63 20.51 12.35
N SER A 3 37.09 20.97 11.18
CA SER A 3 36.48 20.66 9.89
C SER A 3 36.63 19.17 9.60
N ASN A 4 35.51 18.45 9.52
CA ASN A 4 35.46 17.03 9.19
C ASN A 4 35.71 16.85 7.68
N TYR A 5 36.98 16.72 7.31
CA TYR A 5 37.48 16.50 5.94
C TYR A 5 36.79 15.36 5.19
N LYS A 6 36.19 14.38 5.89
CA LYS A 6 35.43 13.28 5.29
C LYS A 6 34.11 13.71 4.64
N VAL A 7 33.48 14.79 5.14
CA VAL A 7 32.24 15.34 4.57
C VAL A 7 32.54 16.17 3.32
N SER A 8 33.65 16.94 3.32
CA SER A 8 34.10 17.67 2.14
C SER A 8 34.50 16.75 0.98
N SER A 9 35.11 15.60 1.26
CA SER A 9 35.47 14.63 0.20
C SER A 9 34.25 13.97 -0.46
N ALA A 10 33.15 13.78 0.27
CA ALA A 10 31.92 13.20 -0.28
C ALA A 10 31.19 14.18 -1.21
N VAL A 11 31.19 15.48 -0.88
CA VAL A 11 30.57 16.53 -1.72
C VAL A 11 31.36 16.74 -3.02
N VAL A 12 32.69 16.64 -2.98
CA VAL A 12 33.53 16.73 -4.19
C VAL A 12 33.33 15.52 -5.11
N ALA A 13 33.13 14.31 -4.57
CA ALA A 13 32.87 13.10 -5.35
C ALA A 13 31.50 13.13 -6.07
N ILE A 14 30.47 13.73 -5.45
CA ILE A 14 29.14 13.88 -6.06
C ILE A 14 29.15 14.94 -7.18
N LEU A 15 29.93 16.01 -7.02
CA LEU A 15 30.03 17.09 -8.01
C LEU A 15 30.96 16.75 -9.20
N SER A 16 31.90 15.81 -9.05
CA SER A 16 32.84 15.43 -10.12
C SER A 16 32.31 14.32 -11.04
N ALA A 17 31.19 13.68 -10.72
CA ALA A 17 30.55 12.69 -11.59
C ALA A 17 29.74 13.30 -12.75
N HIS A 18 29.52 14.62 -12.78
CA HIS A 18 28.72 15.30 -13.80
C HIS A 18 29.47 15.68 -15.09
N ALA A 19 30.79 15.45 -15.19
CA ALA A 19 31.59 15.87 -16.35
C ALA A 19 31.76 14.80 -17.45
N GLY A 20 31.25 13.57 -17.26
CA GLY A 20 31.47 12.44 -18.18
C GLY A 20 30.29 12.04 -19.07
N ALA A 21 29.08 12.57 -18.86
CA ALA A 21 27.86 12.08 -19.52
C ALA A 21 27.34 12.97 -20.66
N ALA A 22 28.02 14.07 -21.01
CA ALA A 22 27.53 15.05 -21.98
C ALA A 22 27.89 14.77 -23.46
N ALA A 23 28.37 13.58 -23.81
CA ALA A 23 28.90 13.29 -25.16
C ALA A 23 28.10 12.29 -26.02
N TYR A 24 26.91 11.84 -25.59
CA TYR A 24 26.08 10.89 -26.36
C TYR A 24 24.61 11.32 -26.56
N ALA A 25 24.33 12.63 -26.52
CA ALA A 25 22.97 13.16 -26.67
C ALA A 25 22.71 13.87 -28.01
N ALA A 26 23.29 13.39 -29.12
CA ALA A 26 23.06 13.98 -30.45
C ALA A 26 23.05 12.93 -31.57
N ALA A 27 22.09 12.00 -31.54
CA ALA A 27 21.63 11.23 -32.71
C ALA A 27 20.38 10.40 -32.38
N ALA A 28 19.24 11.05 -32.10
CA ALA A 28 17.92 10.40 -32.10
C ALA A 28 16.82 11.47 -32.18
N ALA A 29 16.76 12.19 -33.29
CA ALA A 29 15.68 13.14 -33.57
C ALA A 29 15.16 12.89 -34.99
N GLU A 30 14.66 11.68 -35.26
CA GLU A 30 13.90 11.43 -36.49
C GLU A 30 13.02 10.17 -36.40
N GLN A 31 12.03 10.15 -35.48
CA GLN A 31 10.77 9.44 -35.72
C GLN A 31 9.68 9.80 -34.69
N ALA A 32 9.23 11.05 -34.69
CA ALA A 32 7.97 11.44 -34.04
C ALA A 32 6.87 11.52 -35.10
N GLY A 33 6.53 10.38 -35.68
CA GLY A 33 5.25 10.19 -36.37
C GLY A 33 4.19 9.87 -35.34
N ALA A 34 3.77 10.85 -34.54
CA ALA A 34 2.64 10.69 -33.64
C ALA A 34 1.37 10.53 -34.47
N SER A 35 0.85 9.29 -34.57
CA SER A 35 -0.52 9.10 -35.02
C SER A 35 -1.44 9.70 -33.97
N ALA A 36 -2.21 10.71 -34.34
CA ALA A 36 -3.34 11.21 -33.57
C ALA A 36 -4.50 10.18 -33.60
N GLY A 37 -4.26 9.00 -33.06
CA GLY A 37 -5.24 7.94 -32.84
C GLY A 37 -5.54 7.81 -31.34
N VAL A 38 -6.71 7.28 -31.00
CA VAL A 38 -7.01 6.84 -29.64
C VAL A 38 -5.98 5.77 -29.28
N GLU A 39 -5.20 6.02 -28.23
CA GLU A 39 -4.19 5.08 -27.75
C GLU A 39 -4.88 3.79 -27.29
N GLU A 40 -4.46 2.65 -27.83
CA GLU A 40 -5.06 1.36 -27.52
C GLU A 40 -4.52 0.85 -26.18
N ILE A 41 -5.36 0.89 -25.14
CA ILE A 41 -5.02 0.30 -23.85
C ILE A 41 -5.24 -1.21 -23.92
N VAL A 42 -4.16 -1.97 -23.82
CA VAL A 42 -4.18 -3.44 -23.75
C VAL A 42 -4.28 -3.89 -22.29
N VAL A 43 -5.24 -4.75 -22.01
CA VAL A 43 -5.46 -5.34 -20.68
C VAL A 43 -5.34 -6.85 -20.73
N THR A 44 -5.07 -7.47 -19.58
CA THR A 44 -5.02 -8.93 -19.44
C THR A 44 -6.11 -9.46 -18.51
N ALA A 45 -7.21 -8.72 -18.39
CA ALA A 45 -8.36 -9.01 -17.54
C ALA A 45 -8.91 -10.44 -17.68
N GLN A 46 -8.90 -11.00 -18.89
CA GLN A 46 -9.32 -12.38 -19.17
C GLN A 46 -8.14 -13.37 -19.29
N ARG A 47 -6.99 -13.04 -18.70
CA ARG A 47 -5.71 -13.77 -18.87
C ARG A 47 -5.23 -13.81 -20.34
N ARG A 48 -5.70 -12.88 -21.16
CA ARG A 48 -5.32 -12.68 -22.57
C ARG A 48 -5.17 -11.20 -22.84
N ALA A 49 -4.15 -10.84 -23.62
CA ALA A 49 -3.93 -9.46 -24.04
C ALA A 49 -5.01 -9.07 -25.05
N GLU A 50 -5.89 -8.14 -24.67
CA GLU A 50 -6.99 -7.65 -25.48
C GLU A 50 -7.15 -6.14 -25.29
N SER A 51 -7.62 -5.46 -26.34
CA SER A 51 -8.03 -4.05 -26.25
C SER A 51 -9.09 -3.88 -25.17
N ILE A 52 -8.96 -2.85 -24.34
CA ILE A 52 -9.96 -2.53 -23.31
C ILE A 52 -11.38 -2.35 -23.91
N GLN A 53 -11.47 -1.88 -25.17
CA GLN A 53 -12.73 -1.68 -25.88
C GLN A 53 -13.42 -3.00 -26.29
N ASN A 54 -12.66 -4.10 -26.37
CA ASN A 54 -13.15 -5.40 -26.81
C ASN A 54 -13.48 -6.33 -25.63
N VAL A 55 -13.22 -5.89 -24.40
CA VAL A 55 -13.42 -6.68 -23.19
C VAL A 55 -14.88 -6.51 -22.71
N PRO A 56 -15.72 -7.56 -22.70
CA PRO A 56 -17.14 -7.47 -22.33
C PRO A 56 -17.38 -7.42 -20.81
N ILE A 57 -16.54 -6.69 -20.06
CA ILE A 57 -16.73 -6.41 -18.64
C ILE A 57 -16.40 -4.94 -18.38
N THR A 58 -16.96 -4.37 -17.31
CA THR A 58 -16.59 -3.01 -16.90
C THR A 58 -15.18 -3.04 -16.32
N ILE A 59 -14.25 -2.42 -17.04
CA ILE A 59 -12.84 -2.32 -16.65
C ILE A 59 -12.37 -0.88 -16.77
N GLN A 60 -11.58 -0.45 -15.79
CA GLN A 60 -10.77 0.76 -15.86
C GLN A 60 -9.29 0.37 -15.80
N ALA A 61 -8.42 1.15 -16.44
CA ALA A 61 -6.99 0.90 -16.42
C ALA A 61 -6.22 2.22 -16.28
N LEU A 62 -5.30 2.25 -15.33
CA LEU A 62 -4.35 3.35 -15.13
C LEU A 62 -2.99 2.89 -15.65
N THR A 63 -2.55 3.43 -16.78
CA THR A 63 -1.26 3.08 -17.41
C THR A 63 -0.08 3.58 -16.58
N GLY A 64 1.11 2.99 -16.75
CA GLY A 64 2.33 3.45 -16.05
C GLY A 64 2.63 4.94 -16.27
N GLU A 65 2.36 5.45 -17.47
CA GLU A 65 2.45 6.89 -17.76
C GLU A 65 1.43 7.69 -16.95
N ALA A 66 0.16 7.27 -16.91
CA ALA A 66 -0.86 7.94 -16.12
C ALA A 66 -0.54 7.90 -14.61
N LEU A 67 -0.05 6.77 -14.10
CA LEU A 67 0.39 6.65 -12.69
C LEU A 67 1.49 7.66 -12.37
N THR A 68 2.45 7.82 -13.29
CA THR A 68 3.54 8.80 -13.13
C THR A 68 3.04 10.23 -13.20
N GLN A 69 2.22 10.58 -14.22
CA GLN A 69 1.70 11.93 -14.42
C GLN A 69 0.77 12.39 -13.29
N LEU A 70 0.00 11.46 -12.72
CA LEU A 70 -0.93 11.71 -11.63
C LEU A 70 -0.29 11.54 -10.24
N ASN A 71 0.99 11.17 -10.18
CA ASN A 71 1.73 10.89 -8.96
C ASN A 71 0.99 9.87 -8.06
N VAL A 72 0.52 8.78 -8.65
CA VAL A 72 -0.15 7.68 -7.96
C VAL A 72 0.90 6.68 -7.47
N ALA A 73 1.13 6.65 -6.16
CA ALA A 73 2.12 5.78 -5.54
C ALA A 73 1.48 4.67 -4.67
N THR A 74 0.26 4.88 -4.18
CA THR A 74 -0.54 3.87 -3.46
C THR A 74 -1.90 3.69 -4.12
N PHE A 75 -2.64 2.66 -3.71
CA PHE A 75 -4.02 2.51 -4.17
C PHE A 75 -4.89 3.70 -3.80
N GLU A 76 -4.72 4.25 -2.60
CA GLU A 76 -5.47 5.41 -2.12
C GLU A 76 -5.37 6.61 -3.08
N ASP A 77 -4.18 6.87 -3.63
CA ASP A 77 -3.96 7.95 -4.59
C ASP A 77 -4.81 7.76 -5.86
N SER A 78 -5.06 6.51 -6.26
CA SER A 78 -5.80 6.16 -7.48
C SER A 78 -7.32 6.38 -7.37
N ILE A 79 -7.87 6.39 -6.16
CA ILE A 79 -9.33 6.39 -5.92
C ILE A 79 -9.99 7.67 -6.43
N LYS A 80 -9.26 8.79 -6.44
CA LYS A 80 -9.71 10.08 -6.97
C LYS A 80 -10.12 10.00 -8.45
N PHE A 81 -9.66 8.97 -9.16
CA PHE A 81 -9.92 8.75 -10.57
C PHE A 81 -10.87 7.57 -10.82
N LEU A 82 -11.37 6.92 -9.77
CA LEU A 82 -12.19 5.70 -9.84
C LEU A 82 -13.59 5.95 -9.24
N PRO A 83 -14.57 6.41 -10.02
CA PRO A 83 -15.87 6.89 -9.49
C PRO A 83 -16.71 5.82 -8.77
N ASN A 84 -16.50 4.53 -9.08
CA ASN A 84 -17.25 3.41 -8.51
C ASN A 84 -16.48 2.67 -7.40
N VAL A 85 -15.33 3.19 -7.00
CA VAL A 85 -14.43 2.57 -6.03
C VAL A 85 -14.25 3.52 -4.85
N THR A 86 -14.35 2.98 -3.65
CA THR A 86 -14.07 3.70 -2.41
C THR A 86 -13.23 2.80 -1.52
N ILE A 87 -12.42 3.37 -0.64
CA ILE A 87 -11.79 2.63 0.46
C ILE A 87 -12.41 3.04 1.78
N THR A 88 -12.37 2.12 2.73
CA THR A 88 -12.66 2.36 4.14
C THR A 88 -11.61 1.66 4.98
N GLY A 89 -11.16 2.27 6.07
CA GLY A 89 -10.08 1.72 6.87
C GLY A 89 -9.63 2.68 7.95
N ALA A 90 -8.64 2.26 8.73
CA ALA A 90 -8.02 3.08 9.77
C ALA A 90 -6.72 3.78 9.30
N GLY A 91 -6.36 3.60 8.02
CA GLY A 91 -5.18 4.20 7.40
C GLY A 91 -4.41 3.21 6.51
N PRO A 92 -3.21 3.63 6.06
CA PRO A 92 -2.32 2.82 5.23
C PRO A 92 -2.09 1.42 5.80
N GLY A 93 -2.29 0.40 4.97
CA GLY A 93 -2.17 -1.01 5.38
C GLY A 93 -3.44 -1.61 6.00
N GLU A 94 -4.42 -0.79 6.39
CA GLU A 94 -5.67 -1.21 7.05
C GLU A 94 -6.93 -1.03 6.16
N ASP A 95 -6.75 -0.60 4.92
CA ASP A 95 -7.85 -0.31 4.02
C ASP A 95 -8.55 -1.55 3.44
N ASN A 96 -9.86 -1.42 3.29
CA ASN A 96 -10.74 -2.33 2.58
C ASN A 96 -11.31 -1.62 1.34
N ILE A 97 -11.12 -2.23 0.19
CA ILE A 97 -11.61 -1.73 -1.09
C ILE A 97 -13.08 -2.11 -1.25
N ILE A 98 -13.91 -1.13 -1.57
CA ILE A 98 -15.33 -1.28 -1.83
C ILE A 98 -15.57 -0.89 -3.28
N MET A 99 -16.26 -1.76 -4.04
CA MET A 99 -16.66 -1.49 -5.42
C MET A 99 -18.17 -1.52 -5.53
N ARG A 100 -18.76 -0.51 -6.19
CA ARG A 100 -20.21 -0.39 -6.40
C ARG A 100 -21.04 -0.52 -5.10
N GLY A 101 -20.49 -0.05 -3.99
CA GLY A 101 -21.13 -0.10 -2.66
C GLY A 101 -21.16 -1.48 -2.00
N LEU A 102 -20.55 -2.52 -2.58
CA LEU A 102 -20.48 -3.84 -1.98
C LEU A 102 -19.30 -3.92 -1.02
N ALA A 103 -19.57 -3.84 0.28
CA ALA A 103 -18.57 -3.94 1.34
C ALA A 103 -18.69 -5.27 2.10
N THR A 104 -17.57 -5.80 2.57
CA THR A 104 -17.57 -6.79 3.66
C THR A 104 -17.71 -6.07 4.99
N ALA A 105 -18.21 -6.74 6.02
CA ALA A 105 -18.56 -6.13 7.32
C ALA A 105 -17.35 -5.67 8.16
N ASN A 106 -16.25 -5.27 7.54
CA ASN A 106 -15.13 -4.64 8.23
C ASN A 106 -15.42 -3.15 8.39
N SER A 107 -16.25 -2.83 9.39
CA SER A 107 -16.29 -1.49 9.94
C SER A 107 -14.94 -1.28 10.63
N GLY A 108 -14.12 -0.35 10.12
CA GLY A 108 -12.80 0.07 10.64
C GLY A 108 -12.87 0.63 12.06
N THR A 109 -13.41 -0.16 12.98
CA THR A 109 -13.51 0.14 14.39
C THR A 109 -12.16 -0.13 15.03
N GLN A 110 -11.79 0.67 16.04
CA GLN A 110 -10.58 0.49 16.87
C GLN A 110 -10.49 -0.89 17.59
N ALA A 111 -11.50 -1.75 17.43
CA ALA A 111 -11.59 -3.10 17.99
C ALA A 111 -11.56 -4.20 16.91
N ALA A 112 -11.45 -3.85 15.63
CA ALA A 112 -11.31 -4.81 14.56
C ALA A 112 -9.86 -5.31 14.57
N GLY A 113 -9.62 -6.53 15.04
CA GLY A 113 -8.28 -7.12 14.98
C GLY A 113 -7.88 -7.49 13.55
N ILE A 114 -6.59 -7.79 13.37
CA ILE A 114 -5.96 -8.29 12.12
C ILE A 114 -6.77 -9.40 11.43
N VAL A 115 -7.51 -10.23 12.18
CA VAL A 115 -8.33 -11.32 11.65
C VAL A 115 -9.78 -10.89 11.50
N GLY A 116 -10.22 -10.78 10.24
CA GLY A 116 -11.60 -10.49 9.87
C GLY A 116 -12.13 -11.39 8.76
N SER A 117 -13.23 -10.98 8.15
CA SER A 117 -13.73 -11.64 6.93
C SER A 117 -12.76 -11.40 5.77
N PHE A 118 -12.70 -12.32 4.80
CA PHE A 118 -11.99 -12.05 3.54
C PHE A 118 -12.60 -10.84 2.83
N PRO A 119 -11.81 -9.90 2.31
CA PRO A 119 -12.31 -8.85 1.42
C PRO A 119 -13.03 -9.45 0.21
N ASN A 120 -14.11 -8.80 -0.22
CA ASN A 120 -14.90 -9.20 -1.39
C ASN A 120 -14.40 -8.55 -2.70
N VAL A 121 -13.38 -7.70 -2.62
CA VAL A 121 -12.57 -7.25 -3.76
C VAL A 121 -11.23 -7.96 -3.68
N ALA A 122 -10.83 -8.63 -4.78
CA ALA A 122 -9.55 -9.33 -4.83
C ALA A 122 -8.44 -8.40 -5.32
N VAL A 123 -7.30 -8.40 -4.64
CA VAL A 123 -6.10 -7.67 -5.06
C VAL A 123 -5.09 -8.68 -5.60
N TYR A 124 -4.51 -8.37 -6.76
CA TYR A 124 -3.49 -9.18 -7.42
C TYR A 124 -2.24 -8.37 -7.71
N LEU A 125 -1.07 -8.96 -7.47
CA LEU A 125 0.19 -8.54 -8.07
C LEU A 125 0.50 -9.49 -9.21
N ASP A 126 0.43 -9.00 -10.45
CA ASP A 126 0.43 -9.78 -11.68
C ASP A 126 -0.67 -10.86 -11.71
N GLU A 127 -0.29 -12.12 -11.50
CA GLU A 127 -1.19 -13.26 -11.46
C GLU A 127 -1.33 -13.86 -10.05
N GLN A 128 -0.55 -13.37 -9.08
CA GLN A 128 -0.61 -13.79 -7.68
C GLN A 128 -1.77 -13.09 -6.96
N SER A 129 -2.59 -13.87 -6.27
CA SER A 129 -3.60 -13.33 -5.35
C SER A 129 -2.94 -12.85 -4.06
N GLY A 130 -3.22 -11.60 -3.67
CA GLY A 130 -2.88 -11.03 -2.37
C GLY A 130 -3.99 -11.18 -1.34
N GLN A 131 -5.01 -12.01 -1.59
CA GLN A 131 -6.14 -12.15 -0.69
C GLN A 131 -5.79 -12.89 0.61
N LEU A 132 -6.00 -12.20 1.72
CA LEU A 132 -5.95 -12.75 3.07
C LEU A 132 -7.13 -12.20 3.90
N PRO A 133 -7.51 -12.88 5.00
CA PRO A 133 -8.56 -12.39 5.89
C PRO A 133 -8.26 -10.98 6.44
N GLY A 134 -9.32 -10.21 6.74
CA GLY A 134 -9.21 -8.92 7.43
C GLY A 134 -9.14 -7.73 6.48
N ARG A 135 -8.11 -7.67 5.62
CA ARG A 135 -7.79 -6.45 4.87
C ARG A 135 -7.09 -6.71 3.54
N ASN A 136 -7.26 -5.79 2.60
CA ASN A 136 -6.57 -5.87 1.31
C ASN A 136 -5.06 -5.75 1.49
N LEU A 137 -4.29 -6.30 0.54
CA LEU A 137 -2.85 -6.11 0.50
C LEU A 137 -2.55 -4.73 -0.07
N ASP A 138 -1.87 -3.89 0.69
CA ASP A 138 -1.42 -2.58 0.22
C ASP A 138 -0.11 -2.74 -0.55
N ILE A 139 -0.10 -2.36 -1.83
CA ILE A 139 1.02 -2.55 -2.76
C ILE A 139 1.50 -1.17 -3.21
N TYR A 140 2.79 -0.91 -2.99
CA TYR A 140 3.43 0.30 -3.50
C TYR A 140 3.60 0.22 -5.02
N ALA A 141 3.22 1.28 -5.72
CA ALA A 141 3.14 1.32 -7.18
C ALA A 141 4.50 1.60 -7.86
N ALA A 142 5.54 0.86 -7.47
CA ALA A 142 6.85 0.92 -8.10
C ALA A 142 6.89 0.11 -9.40
N ASP A 143 7.39 0.75 -10.46
CA ASP A 143 7.64 0.17 -11.77
C ASP A 143 6.50 -0.72 -12.29
N LEU A 144 5.32 -0.11 -12.44
CA LEU A 144 4.13 -0.76 -12.98
C LEU A 144 3.94 -0.43 -14.46
N GLU A 145 3.49 -1.44 -15.19
CA GLU A 145 2.96 -1.27 -16.55
C GLU A 145 1.58 -0.62 -16.48
N ARG A 146 0.74 -1.06 -15.52
CA ARG A 146 -0.59 -0.49 -15.25
C ARG A 146 -1.23 -1.05 -13.98
N ILE A 147 -2.31 -0.40 -13.53
CA ILE A 147 -3.29 -0.97 -12.61
C ILE A 147 -4.60 -1.22 -13.37
N GLU A 148 -5.13 -2.43 -13.33
CA GLU A 148 -6.43 -2.80 -13.89
C GLU A 148 -7.48 -2.92 -12.78
N ILE A 149 -8.65 -2.30 -12.95
CA ILE A 149 -9.77 -2.33 -12.02
C ILE A 149 -10.96 -2.96 -12.73
N LEU A 150 -11.31 -4.18 -12.33
CA LEU A 150 -12.42 -4.93 -12.87
C LEU A 150 -13.59 -4.83 -11.89
N GLU A 151 -14.64 -4.14 -12.29
CA GLU A 151 -15.78 -3.92 -11.41
C GLU A 151 -16.84 -5.02 -11.54
N GLY A 152 -17.40 -5.41 -10.39
CA GLY A 152 -18.44 -6.43 -10.31
C GLY A 152 -17.88 -7.86 -10.24
N PRO A 153 -18.75 -8.86 -10.05
CA PRO A 153 -18.34 -10.22 -9.78
C PRO A 153 -17.44 -10.78 -10.88
N GLN A 154 -16.21 -11.13 -10.53
CA GLN A 154 -15.32 -11.86 -11.41
C GLN A 154 -15.42 -13.35 -11.09
N GLY A 155 -15.77 -14.15 -12.10
CA GLY A 155 -16.00 -15.58 -11.96
C GLY A 155 -14.72 -16.39 -11.72
N THR A 156 -14.61 -17.54 -12.37
CA THR A 156 -13.61 -18.58 -12.07
C THR A 156 -12.14 -18.18 -12.26
N LEU A 157 -11.84 -17.05 -12.92
CA LEU A 157 -10.46 -16.60 -13.17
C LEU A 157 -9.77 -15.97 -11.95
N PHE A 158 -10.54 -15.50 -10.97
CA PHE A 158 -10.04 -14.75 -9.79
C PHE A 158 -10.52 -15.31 -8.45
N GLY A 159 -11.43 -16.29 -8.46
CA GLY A 159 -11.80 -17.05 -7.26
C GLY A 159 -12.74 -16.32 -6.30
N ALA A 160 -12.90 -16.90 -5.11
CA ALA A 160 -14.04 -16.64 -4.21
C ALA A 160 -14.13 -15.22 -3.64
N GLY A 161 -13.02 -14.47 -3.58
CA GLY A 161 -13.02 -13.12 -3.02
C GLY A 161 -13.10 -12.01 -4.06
N ALA A 162 -13.44 -12.32 -5.32
CA ALA A 162 -13.68 -11.33 -6.37
C ALA A 162 -15.18 -11.04 -6.58
N GLN A 163 -15.98 -11.04 -5.51
CA GLN A 163 -17.44 -10.90 -5.58
C GLN A 163 -17.87 -9.47 -5.96
N ALA A 164 -17.16 -8.47 -5.46
CA ALA A 164 -17.39 -7.07 -5.77
C ALA A 164 -16.50 -6.58 -6.92
N GLY A 165 -15.36 -7.23 -7.15
CA GLY A 165 -14.43 -6.91 -8.24
C GLY A 165 -13.00 -7.36 -7.98
N VAL A 166 -12.10 -6.89 -8.83
CA VAL A 166 -10.66 -7.19 -8.79
C VAL A 166 -9.85 -5.93 -9.06
N VAL A 167 -8.77 -5.73 -8.29
CA VAL A 167 -7.70 -4.79 -8.58
C VAL A 167 -6.45 -5.58 -8.94
N ARG A 168 -5.82 -5.30 -10.08
CA ARG A 168 -4.60 -5.97 -10.53
C ARG A 168 -3.49 -4.96 -10.76
N TYR A 169 -2.38 -5.15 -10.07
CA TYR A 169 -1.13 -4.44 -10.29
C TYR A 169 -0.32 -5.21 -11.32
N ILE A 170 -0.15 -4.67 -12.52
CA ILE A 170 0.62 -5.32 -13.58
C ILE A 170 2.00 -4.68 -13.62
N THR A 171 3.01 -5.49 -13.36
CA THR A 171 4.40 -5.04 -13.28
C THR A 171 5.04 -5.01 -14.67
N ASN A 172 5.94 -4.04 -14.92
CA ASN A 172 6.76 -4.07 -16.13
C ASN A 172 7.59 -5.37 -16.18
N LYS A 173 7.59 -6.04 -17.33
CA LYS A 173 8.29 -7.32 -17.51
C LYS A 173 9.74 -7.11 -17.92
N PRO A 174 10.65 -8.07 -17.64
CA PRO A 174 11.98 -8.01 -18.21
C PRO A 174 11.93 -8.00 -19.73
N GLN A 175 12.71 -7.12 -20.36
CA GLN A 175 12.77 -6.98 -21.81
C GLN A 175 14.04 -7.63 -22.35
N LEU A 176 13.89 -8.55 -23.30
CA LEU A 176 15.03 -9.12 -24.03
C LEU A 176 15.68 -8.04 -24.89
N ASN A 177 17.00 -8.10 -25.01
CA ASN A 177 17.81 -7.24 -25.89
C ASN A 177 17.78 -5.73 -25.59
N VAL A 178 17.12 -5.31 -24.51
CA VAL A 178 17.03 -3.89 -24.12
C VAL A 178 17.72 -3.71 -22.79
N THR A 179 18.73 -2.84 -22.73
CA THR A 179 19.26 -2.34 -21.46
C THR A 179 18.62 -0.99 -21.16
N GLU A 180 17.84 -0.91 -20.09
CA GLU A 180 17.20 0.32 -19.64
C GLU A 180 17.28 0.44 -18.12
N GLY A 181 17.25 1.66 -17.61
CA GLY A 181 17.17 1.92 -16.19
C GLY A 181 16.53 3.27 -15.92
N ASN A 182 15.89 3.38 -14.78
CA ASN A 182 15.26 4.60 -14.30
C ASN A 182 15.59 4.80 -12.82
N VAL A 183 15.81 6.06 -12.43
CA VAL A 183 15.88 6.44 -11.02
C VAL A 183 14.98 7.66 -10.84
N SER A 184 14.08 7.57 -9.86
CA SER A 184 13.21 8.65 -9.44
C SER A 184 13.50 8.99 -7.99
N ALA A 185 13.48 10.28 -7.66
CA ALA A 185 13.59 10.76 -6.29
C ALA A 185 12.67 11.95 -6.10
N ALA A 186 11.97 12.00 -4.97
CA ALA A 186 11.08 13.09 -4.63
C ALA A 186 11.28 13.55 -3.18
N HIS A 187 10.93 14.80 -2.93
CA HIS A 187 10.82 15.38 -1.60
C HIS A 187 9.45 16.05 -1.48
N SER A 188 8.80 15.89 -0.34
CA SER A 188 7.47 16.43 -0.09
C SER A 188 7.41 17.12 1.28
N GLY A 189 6.49 18.06 1.40
CA GLY A 189 6.23 18.76 2.66
C GLY A 189 4.73 18.89 2.89
N THR A 190 4.32 18.66 4.13
CA THR A 190 2.93 18.86 4.58
C THR A 190 2.90 20.06 5.50
N ALA A 191 1.93 20.96 5.31
CA ALA A 191 1.78 22.10 6.20
C ALA A 191 1.55 21.62 7.64
N HIS A 192 2.39 22.10 8.57
CA HIS A 192 2.39 21.68 9.98
C HIS A 192 2.70 20.20 10.24
N GLY A 193 3.17 19.47 9.22
CA GLY A 193 3.63 18.08 9.33
C GLY A 193 5.14 17.94 9.11
N ASP A 194 5.59 16.70 9.16
CA ASP A 194 6.97 16.33 8.88
C ASP A 194 7.20 16.19 7.36
N PRO A 195 8.45 16.39 6.89
CA PRO A 195 8.78 16.20 5.49
C PRO A 195 8.75 14.72 5.09
N GLY A 196 8.50 14.46 3.81
CA GLY A 196 8.63 13.14 3.19
C GLY A 196 9.71 13.10 2.12
N SER A 197 10.12 11.89 1.74
CA SER A 197 11.03 11.65 0.63
C SER A 197 10.83 10.26 0.06
N SER A 198 10.95 10.13 -1.25
CA SER A 198 10.95 8.83 -1.91
C SER A 198 12.15 8.67 -2.84
N ILE A 199 12.59 7.43 -2.99
CA ILE A 199 13.54 6.99 -4.00
C ILE A 199 13.08 5.68 -4.61
N GLU A 200 13.09 5.61 -5.92
CA GLU A 200 12.79 4.41 -6.70
C GLU A 200 13.89 4.22 -7.74
N GLY A 201 14.29 2.96 -7.93
CA GLY A 201 15.25 2.57 -8.95
C GLY A 201 14.80 1.32 -9.66
N MET A 202 14.88 1.34 -10.99
CA MET A 202 14.60 0.21 -11.86
C MET A 202 15.78 -0.02 -12.81
N LEU A 203 16.12 -1.28 -13.04
CA LEU A 203 17.11 -1.70 -14.02
C LEU A 203 16.65 -2.95 -14.77
N ASN A 204 16.69 -2.92 -16.09
CA ASN A 204 16.51 -4.06 -16.97
C ASN A 204 17.82 -4.41 -17.68
N LEU A 205 18.23 -5.68 -17.60
CA LEU A 205 19.45 -6.18 -18.21
C LEU A 205 19.18 -7.46 -19.02
N PRO A 206 19.49 -7.48 -20.33
CA PRO A 206 19.57 -8.71 -21.08
C PRO A 206 20.89 -9.41 -20.74
N LEU A 207 20.80 -10.59 -20.12
CA LEU A 207 21.98 -11.38 -19.72
C LEU A 207 22.45 -12.29 -20.86
N ILE A 208 21.51 -12.80 -21.65
CA ILE A 208 21.78 -13.61 -22.85
C ILE A 208 20.85 -13.09 -23.95
N GLN A 209 21.45 -12.69 -25.07
CA GLN A 209 20.71 -12.16 -26.22
C GLN A 209 19.59 -13.13 -26.63
N ASP A 210 18.39 -12.59 -26.87
CA ASP A 210 17.18 -13.31 -27.28
C ASP A 210 16.69 -14.41 -26.31
N THR A 211 17.35 -14.60 -25.17
CA THR A 211 17.16 -15.80 -24.33
C THR A 211 16.87 -15.47 -22.86
N LEU A 212 17.60 -14.53 -22.25
CA LEU A 212 17.48 -14.28 -20.81
C LEU A 212 17.60 -12.79 -20.52
N ALA A 213 16.59 -12.24 -19.84
CA ALA A 213 16.62 -10.89 -19.29
C ALA A 213 16.22 -10.89 -17.82
N VAL A 214 16.76 -9.94 -17.07
CA VAL A 214 16.40 -9.69 -15.68
C VAL A 214 15.97 -8.25 -15.51
N ARG A 215 15.01 -8.04 -14.61
CA ARG A 215 14.55 -6.71 -14.18
C ARG A 215 14.60 -6.63 -12.66
N ALA A 216 15.20 -5.58 -12.15
CA ALA A 216 15.30 -5.31 -10.72
C ALA A 216 14.69 -3.95 -10.41
N VAL A 217 13.86 -3.90 -9.37
CA VAL A 217 13.21 -2.71 -8.85
C VAL A 217 13.50 -2.63 -7.36
N ILE A 218 13.88 -1.45 -6.88
CA ILE A 218 14.01 -1.14 -5.46
C ILE A 218 13.28 0.18 -5.19
N TYR A 219 12.64 0.29 -4.03
CA TYR A 219 11.95 1.51 -3.65
C TYR A 219 11.97 1.72 -2.14
N ASN A 220 11.95 2.99 -1.75
CA ASN A 220 11.76 3.44 -0.38
C ASN A 220 11.01 4.78 -0.43
N ASP A 221 9.78 4.81 0.05
CA ASP A 221 8.95 6.00 0.19
C ASP A 221 8.67 6.23 1.67
N SER A 222 9.15 7.35 2.20
CA SER A 222 8.92 7.78 3.58
C SER A 222 8.06 9.04 3.55
N ARG A 223 6.84 8.93 4.07
CA ARG A 223 5.87 10.02 4.18
C ARG A 223 5.87 10.54 5.61
N GLY A 224 6.11 11.84 5.77
CA GLY A 224 6.07 12.49 7.08
C GLY A 224 4.66 12.51 7.65
N GLY A 225 4.56 12.41 8.98
CA GLY A 225 3.28 12.50 9.68
C GLY A 225 2.72 13.93 9.67
N TYR A 226 1.46 14.05 10.04
CA TYR A 226 0.72 15.32 10.02
C TYR A 226 -0.35 15.43 11.12
N ILE A 227 -0.60 14.36 11.86
CA ILE A 227 -1.50 14.36 13.02
C ILE A 227 -0.67 14.48 14.30
N ASN A 228 -1.15 15.24 15.28
CA ASN A 228 -0.50 15.38 16.58
C ASN A 228 -1.19 14.50 17.63
N ASN A 229 -0.41 13.71 18.38
CA ASN A 229 -0.89 13.11 19.61
C ASN A 229 -0.65 14.09 20.76
N ILE A 230 -1.71 14.78 21.19
CA ILE A 230 -1.62 15.84 22.19
C ILE A 230 -1.57 15.27 23.60
N SER A 231 -0.87 15.96 24.50
CA SER A 231 -0.84 15.58 25.90
C SER A 231 -2.24 15.65 26.51
N ALA A 232 -2.68 14.52 27.07
CA ALA A 232 -4.00 14.32 27.63
C ALA A 232 -3.92 13.46 28.90
N THR A 233 -4.96 13.58 29.73
CA THR A 233 -5.19 12.71 30.87
C THR A 233 -6.54 12.04 30.71
N PHE A 234 -6.55 10.72 30.72
CA PHE A 234 -7.75 9.92 30.75
C PHE A 234 -8.10 9.59 32.20
N ALA A 235 -9.31 9.95 32.59
CA ALA A 235 -9.91 9.52 33.84
C ALA A 235 -11.33 9.04 33.56
N ARG A 236 -11.75 7.99 34.27
CA ARG A 236 -13.14 7.54 34.21
C ARG A 236 -14.05 8.43 35.03
N THR A 237 -15.29 8.56 34.57
CA THR A 237 -16.31 9.36 35.23
C THR A 237 -17.47 8.48 35.71
N PRO A 238 -18.15 8.87 36.80
CA PRO A 238 -19.43 8.24 37.22
C PRO A 238 -20.48 8.19 36.11
N THR A 239 -20.37 9.06 35.11
CA THR A 239 -21.29 9.19 33.97
C THR A 239 -20.88 8.37 32.75
N ASP A 240 -19.72 7.72 32.75
CA ASP A 240 -19.31 6.83 31.67
C ASP A 240 -20.31 5.67 31.56
N LYS A 241 -20.75 5.34 30.35
CA LYS A 241 -21.83 4.37 30.15
C LYS A 241 -21.49 3.00 30.74
N GLY A 242 -20.26 2.52 30.56
CA GLY A 242 -19.82 1.27 31.17
C GLY A 242 -19.71 1.32 32.70
N ILE A 243 -19.53 2.50 33.29
CA ILE A 243 -19.52 2.69 34.75
C ILE A 243 -20.94 2.71 35.30
N VAL A 244 -21.87 3.38 34.62
CA VAL A 244 -23.30 3.37 34.99
C VAL A 244 -23.87 1.96 34.90
N ASP A 245 -23.65 1.28 33.76
CA ASP A 245 -24.31 0.00 33.44
C ASP A 245 -23.78 -1.17 34.31
N TYR A 246 -22.49 -1.18 34.68
CA TYR A 246 -21.89 -2.29 35.44
C TYR A 246 -21.54 -1.99 36.90
N PHE A 247 -21.33 -0.72 37.25
CA PHE A 247 -20.85 -0.32 38.57
C PHE A 247 -21.78 0.70 39.26
N GLY A 248 -22.97 0.94 38.70
CA GLY A 248 -23.97 1.82 39.30
C GLY A 248 -23.52 3.28 39.42
N GLY A 249 -22.62 3.73 38.55
CA GLY A 249 -22.05 5.07 38.61
C GLY A 249 -20.89 5.22 39.60
N VAL A 250 -20.46 4.14 40.26
CA VAL A 250 -19.30 4.16 41.16
C VAL A 250 -18.07 3.73 40.39
N VAL A 251 -17.12 4.65 40.21
CA VAL A 251 -15.84 4.33 39.56
C VAL A 251 -15.08 3.31 40.43
N PRO A 252 -14.67 2.14 39.88
CA PRO A 252 -14.01 1.11 40.66
C PRO A 252 -12.72 1.62 41.34
N PRO A 253 -12.46 1.24 42.60
CA PRO A 253 -11.18 1.51 43.26
C PRO A 253 -10.02 1.01 42.38
N ASN A 254 -8.96 1.82 42.24
CA ASN A 254 -7.81 1.63 41.32
C ASN A 254 -8.02 2.03 39.86
N SER A 255 -9.14 2.65 39.48
CA SER A 255 -9.31 3.27 38.15
C SER A 255 -8.70 4.69 38.08
N GLY A 256 -7.49 4.85 38.62
CA GLY A 256 -6.80 6.15 38.69
C GLY A 256 -6.56 6.76 37.30
N PRO A 257 -6.37 8.08 37.20
CA PRO A 257 -6.12 8.74 35.93
C PRO A 257 -4.80 8.24 35.31
N ILE A 258 -4.78 8.10 34.00
CA ILE A 258 -3.56 7.84 33.21
C ILE A 258 -3.29 9.02 32.29
N ASN A 259 -2.03 9.29 31.98
CA ASN A 259 -1.63 10.31 31.01
C ASN A 259 -0.86 9.66 29.86
N ASN A 260 -0.85 10.31 28.70
CA ASN A 260 -0.18 9.82 27.51
C ASN A 260 1.17 10.52 27.24
N ASN A 261 1.78 11.17 28.24
CA ASN A 261 2.99 11.98 28.03
C ASN A 261 4.16 11.19 27.41
N ALA A 262 4.18 9.85 27.56
CA ALA A 262 5.19 8.98 26.97
C ALA A 262 5.02 8.75 25.46
N VAL A 263 3.83 9.00 24.90
CA VAL A 263 3.50 8.77 23.48
C VAL A 263 2.99 10.03 22.78
N ALA A 264 2.80 11.14 23.51
CA ALA A 264 2.47 12.43 22.95
C ALA A 264 3.62 12.94 22.06
N ALA A 265 3.29 13.28 20.81
CA ALA A 265 4.24 13.71 19.80
C ALA A 265 3.52 14.49 18.70
N ASN A 266 4.24 15.42 18.07
CA ASN A 266 3.76 16.06 16.85
C ASN A 266 3.97 15.13 15.66
N ALA A 267 3.14 15.26 14.62
CA ALA A 267 3.27 14.50 13.37
C ALA A 267 3.51 12.99 13.59
N PHE A 268 2.78 12.39 14.55
CA PHE A 268 3.09 11.06 15.10
C PHE A 268 2.67 9.89 14.20
N ASN A 269 2.15 10.19 13.00
CA ASN A 269 1.67 9.21 12.03
C ASN A 269 2.49 9.12 10.72
N PRO A 270 3.83 9.00 10.75
CA PRO A 270 4.61 8.75 9.54
C PRO A 270 4.30 7.38 8.94
N VAL A 271 4.50 7.25 7.64
CA VAL A 271 4.30 6.01 6.88
C VAL A 271 5.56 5.74 6.06
N THR A 272 6.01 4.48 6.01
CA THR A 272 7.13 4.09 5.16
C THR A 272 6.84 2.82 4.38
N TYR A 273 6.94 2.89 3.05
CA TYR A 273 6.97 1.75 2.16
C TYR A 273 8.42 1.48 1.75
N LYS A 274 8.86 0.23 1.83
CA LYS A 274 10.16 -0.17 1.29
C LYS A 274 10.10 -1.58 0.74
N GLY A 275 10.81 -1.82 -0.35
CA GLY A 275 10.78 -3.14 -0.95
C GLY A 275 11.65 -3.28 -2.18
N TYR A 276 11.57 -4.47 -2.75
CA TYR A 276 12.21 -4.79 -4.01
C TYR A 276 11.37 -5.78 -4.82
N ARG A 277 11.63 -5.81 -6.13
CA ARG A 277 11.12 -6.81 -7.06
C ARG A 277 12.24 -7.24 -7.99
N LEU A 278 12.49 -8.55 -8.08
CA LEU A 278 13.46 -9.14 -8.98
C LEU A 278 12.73 -10.11 -9.90
N SER A 279 12.82 -9.91 -11.20
CA SER A 279 12.17 -10.74 -12.21
C SER A 279 13.19 -11.24 -13.22
N ALA A 280 13.10 -12.51 -13.60
CA ALA A 280 13.88 -13.11 -14.68
C ALA A 280 12.93 -13.68 -15.73
N LEU A 281 13.14 -13.31 -16.99
CA LEU A 281 12.44 -13.84 -18.16
C LEU A 281 13.40 -14.74 -18.94
N TYR A 282 12.98 -15.98 -19.17
CA TYR A 282 13.71 -16.96 -19.97
C TYR A 282 12.88 -17.37 -21.18
N GLN A 283 13.39 -17.09 -22.38
CA GLN A 283 12.81 -17.54 -23.64
C GLN A 283 13.19 -19.01 -23.85
N ILE A 284 12.21 -19.91 -23.72
CA ILE A 284 12.44 -21.35 -23.93
C ILE A 284 12.51 -21.66 -25.43
N SER A 285 11.62 -21.05 -26.21
CA SER A 285 11.56 -21.14 -27.68
C SER A 285 10.75 -19.95 -28.23
N GLY A 286 10.62 -19.78 -29.55
CA GLY A 286 9.88 -18.65 -30.13
C GLY A 286 8.42 -18.50 -29.64
N ASP A 287 7.78 -19.59 -29.20
CA ASP A 287 6.38 -19.61 -28.74
C ASP A 287 6.24 -19.88 -27.23
N TRP A 288 7.34 -19.95 -26.48
CA TRP A 288 7.32 -20.30 -25.05
C TRP A 288 8.30 -19.47 -24.24
N ASP A 289 7.81 -18.90 -23.15
CA ASP A 289 8.61 -18.21 -22.15
C ASP A 289 8.26 -18.66 -20.74
N ALA A 290 9.23 -18.48 -19.84
CA ALA A 290 9.04 -18.65 -18.41
C ALA A 290 9.55 -17.41 -17.68
N ARG A 291 8.76 -16.94 -16.72
CA ARG A 291 9.11 -15.81 -15.86
C ARG A 291 9.09 -16.23 -14.40
N LEU A 292 10.21 -16.04 -13.73
CA LEU A 292 10.34 -16.16 -12.27
C LEU A 292 10.38 -14.75 -11.68
N THR A 293 9.62 -14.48 -10.62
CA THR A 293 9.61 -13.18 -9.92
C THR A 293 9.67 -13.39 -8.42
N GLN A 294 10.56 -12.64 -7.75
CA GLN A 294 10.65 -12.51 -6.31
C GLN A 294 10.28 -11.08 -5.92
N ALA A 295 9.39 -10.91 -4.96
CA ALA A 295 9.01 -9.60 -4.44
C ALA A 295 9.01 -9.58 -2.92
N TYR A 296 9.45 -8.47 -2.34
CA TYR A 296 9.35 -8.18 -0.91
C TYR A 296 8.88 -6.75 -0.73
N GLN A 297 7.96 -6.52 0.20
CA GLN A 297 7.57 -5.20 0.64
C GLN A 297 7.39 -5.20 2.16
N LYS A 298 7.77 -4.10 2.80
CA LYS A 298 7.37 -3.75 4.16
C LYS A 298 6.75 -2.35 4.17
N LEU A 299 5.55 -2.29 4.73
CA LEU A 299 4.85 -1.09 5.17
C LEU A 299 5.06 -0.94 6.70
N ASP A 300 5.42 0.26 7.13
CA ASP A 300 5.49 0.66 8.53
C ASP A 300 4.67 1.94 8.69
N SER A 301 3.47 1.80 9.23
CA SER A 301 2.51 2.87 9.50
C SER A 301 2.49 3.13 11.00
N GLN A 302 2.76 4.37 11.42
CA GLN A 302 2.74 4.75 12.83
C GLN A 302 1.51 5.60 13.12
N GLY A 303 1.14 5.70 14.39
CA GLY A 303 0.05 6.56 14.85
C GLY A 303 -1.31 6.15 14.30
N VAL A 304 -2.17 7.15 14.06
CA VAL A 304 -3.53 6.96 13.53
C VAL A 304 -3.78 7.90 12.37
N PHE A 305 -4.81 7.62 11.57
CA PHE A 305 -5.20 8.42 10.39
C PHE A 305 -6.61 9.01 10.52
N TRP A 306 -7.00 9.31 11.76
CA TRP A 306 -8.25 9.98 12.13
C TRP A 306 -7.95 11.07 13.15
N GLN A 307 -8.90 12.00 13.34
CA GLN A 307 -8.80 13.08 14.31
C GLN A 307 -9.93 13.02 15.33
N GLU A 308 -9.70 13.60 16.51
CA GLU A 308 -10.70 13.79 17.54
C GLU A 308 -11.17 15.24 17.54
N GLU A 309 -12.48 15.46 17.53
CA GLU A 309 -13.04 16.81 17.58
C GLU A 309 -13.02 17.39 19.00
N TYR A 310 -13.18 16.54 20.02
CA TYR A 310 -13.26 16.94 21.41
C TYR A 310 -12.39 16.04 22.29
N ASP A 311 -11.86 16.60 23.37
CA ASP A 311 -11.28 15.81 24.43
C ASP A 311 -12.35 15.06 25.23
N GLY A 312 -11.89 14.18 26.12
CA GLY A 312 -12.76 13.43 27.03
C GLY A 312 -13.56 14.29 28.03
N THR A 313 -13.49 15.62 27.97
CA THR A 313 -14.26 16.58 28.78
C THR A 313 -15.19 17.46 27.94
N GLY A 314 -15.19 17.30 26.61
CA GLY A 314 -16.02 18.07 25.69
C GLY A 314 -15.38 19.38 25.19
N LYS A 315 -14.09 19.62 25.47
CA LYS A 315 -13.36 20.76 24.92
C LYS A 315 -12.84 20.42 23.53
N THR A 316 -13.05 21.32 22.57
CA THR A 316 -12.58 21.14 21.19
C THR A 316 -11.06 21.02 21.13
N LEU A 317 -10.58 20.05 20.33
CA LEU A 317 -9.16 19.85 20.05
C LEU A 317 -8.73 20.63 18.81
N PRO A 318 -7.43 20.97 18.67
CA PRO A 318 -6.92 21.53 17.42
C PRO A 318 -7.14 20.55 16.26
N ASP A 319 -7.31 21.08 15.04
CA ASP A 319 -7.37 20.26 13.82
C ASP A 319 -6.17 19.30 13.74
N LEU A 320 -6.39 18.12 13.15
CA LEU A 320 -5.38 17.07 13.01
C LEU A 320 -4.73 16.69 14.35
N SER A 321 -5.54 16.53 15.40
CA SER A 321 -5.08 16.11 16.72
C SER A 321 -5.90 14.94 17.27
N VAL A 322 -5.25 14.12 18.10
CA VAL A 322 -5.85 13.00 18.84
C VAL A 322 -5.25 12.88 20.24
N ALA A 323 -5.93 12.16 21.13
CA ALA A 323 -5.39 11.75 22.42
C ALA A 323 -5.33 10.22 22.54
N THR A 324 -4.25 9.60 22.03
CA THR A 324 -3.99 8.16 22.23
C THR A 324 -3.07 7.95 23.43
N PHE A 325 -3.27 6.88 24.21
CA PHE A 325 -2.57 6.62 25.47
C PHE A 325 -1.56 5.47 25.38
N ASN A 326 -1.59 4.71 24.30
CA ASN A 326 -0.67 3.62 24.00
C ASN A 326 -0.01 3.85 22.63
N PRO A 327 1.17 3.27 22.37
CA PRO A 327 1.73 3.23 21.02
C PRO A 327 0.71 2.63 20.04
N THR A 328 0.60 3.24 18.87
CA THR A 328 -0.28 2.78 17.78
C THR A 328 0.56 2.62 16.52
N PHE A 329 0.47 1.48 15.86
CA PHE A 329 1.15 1.22 14.60
C PHE A 329 0.51 0.05 13.86
N ASP A 330 0.75 0.01 12.56
CA ASP A 330 0.50 -1.13 11.70
C ASP A 330 1.74 -1.44 10.86
N ARG A 331 2.23 -2.67 10.96
CA ARG A 331 3.39 -3.15 10.20
C ARG A 331 2.97 -4.35 9.39
N ASP A 332 2.90 -4.15 8.09
CA ASP A 332 2.54 -5.18 7.13
C ASP A 332 3.74 -5.48 6.22
N SER A 333 4.12 -6.75 6.12
CA SER A 333 5.18 -7.17 5.21
C SER A 333 4.77 -8.41 4.46
N PHE A 334 5.14 -8.48 3.19
CA PHE A 334 4.94 -9.67 2.39
C PHE A 334 6.19 -10.04 1.60
N GLU A 335 6.37 -11.33 1.40
CA GLU A 335 7.33 -11.91 0.49
C GLU A 335 6.61 -12.87 -0.47
N SER A 336 6.99 -12.81 -1.73
CA SER A 336 6.34 -13.55 -2.80
C SER A 336 7.34 -14.12 -3.79
N THR A 337 7.13 -15.39 -4.15
CA THR A 337 7.76 -16.03 -5.30
C THR A 337 6.70 -16.45 -6.31
N GLN A 338 6.85 -16.06 -7.57
CA GLN A 338 5.92 -16.38 -8.65
C GLN A 338 6.65 -17.00 -9.85
N LEU A 339 6.09 -18.08 -10.40
CA LEU A 339 6.48 -18.68 -11.67
C LEU A 339 5.31 -18.62 -12.65
N THR A 340 5.50 -17.95 -13.77
CA THR A 340 4.57 -17.93 -14.90
C THR A 340 5.21 -18.60 -16.10
N ILE A 341 4.47 -19.45 -16.81
CA ILE A 341 4.88 -20.05 -18.09
C ILE A 341 3.79 -19.71 -19.10
N ASP A 342 4.14 -18.99 -20.16
CA ASP A 342 3.25 -18.65 -21.27
C ASP A 342 3.74 -19.36 -22.53
N GLY A 343 2.81 -19.90 -23.30
CA GLY A 343 3.13 -20.36 -24.64
C GLY A 343 1.98 -20.93 -25.42
N ARG A 344 2.31 -21.57 -26.54
CA ARG A 344 1.32 -22.09 -27.50
C ARG A 344 1.51 -23.56 -27.82
N ILE A 345 0.38 -24.27 -27.90
CA ILE A 345 0.29 -25.62 -28.48
C ILE A 345 -0.65 -25.53 -29.69
N GLY A 346 -0.07 -25.35 -30.87
CA GLY A 346 -0.83 -25.08 -32.10
C GLY A 346 -1.69 -23.81 -31.98
N ARG A 347 -3.03 -23.97 -32.01
CA ARG A 347 -3.96 -22.85 -31.87
C ARG A 347 -4.27 -22.48 -30.41
N LEU A 348 -3.91 -23.32 -29.45
CA LEU A 348 -4.22 -23.13 -28.05
C LEU A 348 -3.14 -22.28 -27.38
N LYS A 349 -3.56 -21.23 -26.66
CA LYS A 349 -2.70 -20.50 -25.72
C LYS A 349 -2.77 -21.20 -24.37
N LEU A 350 -1.63 -21.52 -23.80
CA LEU A 350 -1.49 -22.12 -22.47
C LEU A 350 -0.77 -21.13 -21.57
N VAL A 351 -1.34 -20.88 -20.40
CA VAL A 351 -0.72 -20.06 -19.36
C VAL A 351 -0.78 -20.84 -18.06
N TYR A 352 0.38 -21.08 -17.47
CA TYR A 352 0.51 -21.54 -16.09
C TYR A 352 0.99 -20.37 -15.23
N SER A 353 0.40 -20.19 -14.06
CA SER A 353 0.89 -19.26 -13.05
C SER A 353 0.78 -19.89 -11.67
N GLY A 354 1.90 -20.09 -11.00
CA GLY A 354 2.00 -20.52 -9.62
C GLY A 354 2.66 -19.45 -8.78
N SER A 355 2.18 -19.24 -7.55
CA SER A 355 2.76 -18.27 -6.62
C SER A 355 2.71 -18.76 -5.19
N TYR A 356 3.72 -18.43 -4.41
CA TYR A 356 3.77 -18.61 -2.95
C TYR A 356 3.87 -17.22 -2.31
N LEU A 357 2.97 -16.93 -1.37
CA LEU A 357 2.91 -15.66 -0.64
C LEU A 357 3.01 -15.94 0.85
N GLU A 358 3.93 -15.26 1.52
CA GLU A 358 3.95 -15.13 2.98
C GLU A 358 3.68 -13.66 3.33
N ARG A 359 2.70 -13.40 4.21
CA ARG A 359 2.41 -12.06 4.73
C ARG A 359 2.42 -12.11 6.25
N LYS A 360 3.09 -11.14 6.86
CA LYS A 360 3.13 -10.95 8.31
C LYS A 360 2.65 -9.55 8.64
N VAL A 361 1.65 -9.50 9.51
CA VAL A 361 1.04 -8.27 10.01
C VAL A 361 1.25 -8.21 11.53
N ASP A 362 1.71 -7.06 12.01
CA ASP A 362 1.90 -6.73 13.43
C ASP A 362 1.28 -5.36 13.69
N GLU A 363 0.23 -5.33 14.51
CA GLU A 363 -0.64 -4.18 14.71
C GLU A 363 -0.82 -3.93 16.20
N GLN A 364 -0.82 -2.67 16.59
CA GLN A 364 -1.17 -2.22 17.93
C GLN A 364 -2.08 -1.01 17.82
N GLN A 365 -3.24 -1.05 18.48
CA GLN A 365 -4.20 0.04 18.51
C GLN A 365 -4.47 0.51 19.95
N ASP A 366 -4.71 1.82 20.13
CA ASP A 366 -5.19 2.34 21.40
C ASP A 366 -6.70 2.12 21.55
N LEU A 367 -7.10 1.48 22.64
CA LEU A 367 -8.52 1.23 22.98
C LEU A 367 -8.93 1.95 24.28
N THR A 368 -8.18 2.96 24.72
CA THR A 368 -8.41 3.60 26.02
C THR A 368 -9.81 4.22 26.10
N ASN A 369 -10.24 4.89 25.04
CA ASN A 369 -11.54 5.53 24.98
C ASN A 369 -12.71 4.51 24.98
N TYR A 370 -12.49 3.30 24.46
CA TYR A 370 -13.48 2.21 24.51
C TYR A 370 -13.89 1.87 25.95
N SER A 371 -13.02 2.13 26.93
CA SER A 371 -13.31 1.91 28.34
C SER A 371 -14.36 2.84 28.95
N ARG A 372 -14.88 3.82 28.19
CA ARG A 372 -16.07 4.61 28.55
C ARG A 372 -17.38 3.97 28.07
N GLY A 373 -17.31 3.09 27.07
CA GLY A 373 -18.45 2.52 26.37
C GLY A 373 -19.22 1.46 27.15
N VAL A 374 -20.35 1.02 26.59
CA VAL A 374 -21.30 0.07 27.19
C VAL A 374 -20.63 -1.20 27.69
N TYR A 375 -19.65 -1.71 26.96
CA TYR A 375 -19.00 -3.00 27.22
C TYR A 375 -17.69 -2.88 28.01
N ALA A 376 -17.37 -1.69 28.54
CA ALA A 376 -16.11 -1.46 29.22
C ALA A 376 -15.87 -2.41 30.40
N GLY A 377 -16.93 -2.89 31.07
CA GLY A 377 -16.82 -3.84 32.18
C GLY A 377 -16.17 -5.18 31.81
N TYR A 378 -16.29 -5.64 30.56
CA TYR A 378 -15.72 -6.92 30.11
C TYR A 378 -14.20 -6.88 29.90
N TYR A 379 -13.63 -5.69 29.71
CA TYR A 379 -12.20 -5.49 29.45
C TYR A 379 -11.45 -5.02 30.69
N GLN A 380 -12.06 -5.19 31.87
CA GLN A 380 -11.48 -4.81 33.15
C GLN A 380 -11.08 -6.05 33.92
N CYS A 381 -9.87 -6.03 34.50
CA CYS A 381 -9.41 -7.10 35.38
C CYS A 381 -10.23 -7.22 36.67
N ASN A 382 -11.16 -6.29 36.94
CA ASN A 382 -12.02 -6.28 38.12
C ASN A 382 -13.49 -6.44 37.69
N TYR A 383 -13.83 -7.65 37.23
CA TYR A 383 -15.20 -7.99 36.81
C TYR A 383 -16.08 -8.20 38.06
N PRO A 384 -17.19 -7.46 38.24
CA PRO A 384 -18.06 -7.58 39.42
C PRO A 384 -19.01 -8.79 39.30
N GLY A 385 -18.44 -9.98 39.08
CA GLY A 385 -19.23 -11.20 38.84
C GLY A 385 -18.49 -12.53 38.97
N TYR A 386 -17.21 -12.53 39.35
CA TYR A 386 -16.52 -13.73 39.82
C TYR A 386 -15.79 -13.38 41.13
N PRO A 387 -15.94 -14.18 42.19
CA PRO A 387 -15.26 -13.95 43.47
C PRO A 387 -13.74 -14.01 43.36
#